data_AF-A0A524EI01-F1
#
_entry.id   AF-A0A524EI01-F1
#
_cell.length_a   1.000
_cell.length_b   1.000
_cell.length_c   1.000
_cell.angle_alpha   90.00
_cell.angle_beta   90.00
_cell.angle_gamma   90.00
#
_symmetry.space_group_name_H-M   'P 1'
#
loop_
_entity.id
_entity.type
_entity.pdbx_description
1 polymer ?
#
loop_
_entity_poly.entity_id
_entity_poly.type
_entity_poly.pdbx_seq_one_letter_code
_entity_poly.pdbx_strand_id
1 'polypeptide(L)'
;MTEETSGSSDDSEEMAEEIVRAVDDEEKAEDGLTTREREIEEEKEAERLRRARELKKQLRKRELGLIHYRWPAALLIVSGILSIWTEFLVVMNQETRVYGFDTFFDAMVTQGNVFFMFPLVAGIVMIILGVFAYNDPRATYLSVIPGMLMMMSGAYVFFLVTFAVTADPNLVGQISATGTPLSMMIMGFVAMLSIALREKE
;
A
#
# COMPACT_ATOMS: atom_id res chain seq x y z
N MET A 1 -62.78 -62.05 -61.52
CA MET A 1 -63.06 -61.22 -60.34
C MET A 1 -61.73 -60.67 -59.88
N THR A 2 -61.63 -59.35 -59.88
CA THR A 2 -60.52 -58.52 -59.43
C THR A 2 -60.28 -58.70 -57.95
N GLU A 3 -59.07 -59.06 -57.55
CA GLU A 3 -58.56 -58.80 -56.20
C GLU A 3 -57.32 -57.94 -56.33
N GLU A 4 -57.45 -56.74 -55.77
CA GLU A 4 -56.51 -55.64 -55.81
C GLU A 4 -55.29 -55.96 -54.94
N THR A 5 -54.12 -55.75 -55.50
CA THR A 5 -52.85 -55.64 -54.75
C THR A 5 -52.89 -54.35 -53.92
N SER A 6 -53.25 -54.44 -52.64
CA SER A 6 -53.11 -53.37 -51.65
C SER A 6 -52.06 -53.74 -50.60
N GLY A 7 -50.83 -53.95 -51.06
CA GLY A 7 -49.66 -53.77 -50.20
C GLY A 7 -48.97 -52.47 -50.61
N SER A 8 -48.53 -51.65 -49.64
CA SER A 8 -47.41 -50.68 -49.75
C SER A 8 -47.63 -49.17 -49.48
N SER A 9 -48.73 -48.72 -48.84
CA SER A 9 -48.80 -47.30 -48.39
C SER A 9 -48.36 -47.09 -46.93
N ASP A 10 -48.84 -47.90 -45.98
CA ASP A 10 -48.65 -47.63 -44.53
C ASP A 10 -47.18 -47.73 -44.07
N ASP A 11 -46.46 -48.80 -44.41
CA ASP A 11 -45.05 -48.97 -43.99
C ASP A 11 -44.12 -47.93 -44.65
N SER A 12 -44.47 -47.46 -45.85
CA SER A 12 -43.68 -46.47 -46.58
C SER A 12 -43.86 -45.06 -46.01
N GLU A 13 -45.06 -44.78 -45.51
CA GLU A 13 -45.43 -43.49 -44.91
C GLU A 13 -44.85 -43.37 -43.50
N GLU A 14 -44.90 -44.45 -42.69
CA GLU A 14 -44.29 -44.49 -41.36
C GLU A 14 -42.75 -44.41 -41.41
N MET A 15 -42.12 -45.12 -42.36
CA MET A 15 -40.66 -45.05 -42.56
C MET A 15 -40.22 -43.69 -43.14
N ALA A 16 -41.05 -43.05 -43.97
CA ALA A 16 -40.79 -41.70 -44.45
C ALA A 16 -40.94 -40.65 -43.34
N GLU A 17 -41.93 -40.81 -42.44
CA GLU A 17 -42.11 -39.92 -41.28
C GLU A 17 -40.94 -40.06 -40.29
N GLU A 18 -40.43 -41.28 -40.07
CA GLU A 18 -39.26 -41.52 -39.22
C GLU A 18 -37.97 -40.91 -39.81
N ILE A 19 -37.79 -40.98 -41.13
CA ILE A 19 -36.67 -40.34 -41.84
C ILE A 19 -36.79 -38.82 -41.80
N VAL A 20 -37.99 -38.27 -42.02
CA VAL A 20 -38.23 -36.82 -41.91
C VAL A 20 -38.00 -36.33 -40.49
N ARG A 21 -38.37 -37.10 -39.47
CA ARG A 21 -38.14 -36.74 -38.06
C ARG A 21 -36.66 -36.79 -37.69
N ALA A 22 -35.91 -37.77 -38.19
CA ALA A 22 -34.46 -37.84 -38.00
C ALA A 22 -33.73 -36.70 -38.73
N VAL A 23 -34.23 -36.28 -39.90
CA VAL A 23 -33.69 -35.16 -40.68
C VAL A 23 -34.08 -33.81 -40.07
N ASP A 24 -35.28 -33.64 -39.52
CA ASP A 24 -35.70 -32.43 -38.79
C ASP A 24 -34.96 -32.30 -37.44
N ASP A 25 -34.65 -33.41 -36.77
CA ASP A 25 -33.79 -33.41 -35.57
C ASP A 25 -32.31 -33.09 -35.92
N GLU A 26 -31.89 -33.31 -37.17
CA GLU A 26 -30.57 -32.92 -37.71
C GLU A 26 -30.57 -31.52 -38.37
N GLU A 27 -31.72 -30.97 -38.77
CA GLU A 27 -31.82 -29.63 -39.37
C GLU A 27 -31.89 -28.50 -38.33
N LYS A 28 -30.67 -28.08 -37.96
CA LYS A 28 -30.31 -26.66 -37.72
C LYS A 28 -31.00 -25.96 -36.54
N ALA A 29 -30.40 -26.14 -35.37
CA ALA A 29 -30.16 -24.93 -34.55
C ALA A 29 -29.32 -23.96 -35.39
N GLU A 30 -29.70 -22.67 -35.46
CA GLU A 30 -29.14 -21.61 -36.33
C GLU A 30 -27.60 -21.47 -36.35
N ASP A 31 -26.89 -22.13 -35.44
CA ASP A 31 -25.44 -22.05 -35.23
C ASP A 31 -24.64 -23.21 -35.90
N GLY A 32 -25.32 -24.19 -36.52
CA GLY A 32 -24.66 -25.27 -37.26
C GLY A 32 -23.91 -26.30 -36.42
N LEU A 33 -24.17 -26.34 -35.11
CA LEU A 33 -23.58 -27.28 -34.15
C LEU A 33 -24.54 -28.42 -33.83
N THR A 34 -24.00 -29.64 -33.77
CA THR A 34 -24.77 -30.79 -33.26
C THR A 34 -25.04 -30.65 -31.76
N THR A 35 -26.09 -31.30 -31.24
CA THR A 35 -26.45 -31.25 -29.80
C THR A 35 -25.29 -31.61 -28.87
N ARG A 36 -24.45 -32.56 -29.26
CA ARG A 36 -23.21 -32.91 -28.55
C ARG A 36 -22.13 -31.83 -28.61
N GLU A 37 -21.98 -31.16 -29.75
CA GLU A 37 -20.99 -30.08 -29.88
C GLU A 37 -21.41 -28.85 -29.06
N ARG A 38 -22.71 -28.59 -28.95
CA ARG A 38 -23.25 -27.52 -28.10
C ARG A 38 -22.94 -27.74 -26.62
N GLU A 39 -23.08 -28.97 -26.12
CA GLU A 39 -22.69 -29.32 -24.74
C GLU A 39 -21.19 -29.10 -24.51
N ILE A 40 -20.34 -29.49 -25.48
CA ILE A 40 -18.88 -29.32 -25.40
C ILE A 40 -18.50 -27.83 -25.42
N GLU A 41 -19.21 -27.01 -26.18
CA GLU A 41 -18.94 -25.57 -26.26
C GLU A 41 -19.41 -24.83 -25.01
N GLU A 42 -20.59 -25.15 -24.49
CA GLU A 42 -21.08 -24.66 -23.19
C GLU A 42 -20.11 -25.02 -22.05
N GLU A 43 -19.57 -26.25 -22.03
CA GLU A 43 -18.54 -26.65 -21.07
C GLU A 43 -17.23 -25.85 -21.22
N LYS A 44 -16.75 -25.64 -22.45
CA LYS A 44 -15.55 -24.85 -22.73
C LYS A 44 -15.72 -23.38 -22.34
N GLU A 45 -16.88 -22.79 -22.61
CA GLU A 45 -17.19 -21.41 -22.20
C GLU A 45 -17.27 -21.28 -20.68
N ALA A 46 -17.91 -22.24 -20.01
CA ALA A 46 -17.95 -22.31 -18.55
C ALA A 46 -16.53 -22.46 -17.95
N GLU A 47 -15.66 -23.26 -18.59
CA GLU A 47 -14.28 -23.42 -18.18
C GLU A 47 -13.46 -22.13 -18.38
N ARG A 48 -13.62 -21.44 -19.52
CA ARG A 48 -12.99 -20.14 -19.78
C ARG A 48 -13.43 -19.09 -18.75
N LEU A 49 -14.72 -19.05 -18.41
CA LEU A 49 -15.26 -18.17 -17.37
C LEU A 49 -14.71 -18.51 -15.99
N ARG A 50 -14.56 -19.80 -15.65
CA ARG A 50 -13.94 -20.23 -14.38
C ARG A 50 -12.47 -19.80 -14.31
N ARG A 51 -11.68 -20.09 -15.34
CA ARG A 51 -10.27 -19.68 -15.42
C ARG A 51 -10.10 -18.16 -15.37
N ALA A 52 -10.97 -17.40 -16.05
CA ALA A 52 -10.97 -15.93 -15.98
C ALA A 52 -11.31 -15.41 -14.58
N ARG A 53 -12.27 -16.02 -13.88
CA ARG A 53 -12.59 -15.65 -12.49
C ARG A 53 -11.45 -16.00 -11.53
N GLU A 54 -10.77 -17.12 -11.73
CA GLU A 54 -9.62 -17.52 -10.93
C GLU A 54 -8.42 -16.60 -11.15
N LEU A 55 -8.11 -16.27 -12.41
CA LEU A 55 -7.10 -15.26 -12.76
C LEU A 55 -7.42 -13.91 -12.12
N LYS A 56 -8.68 -13.46 -12.18
CA LYS A 56 -9.10 -12.21 -11.53
C LYS A 56 -8.93 -12.26 -10.01
N LYS A 57 -9.23 -13.40 -9.38
CA LYS A 57 -9.00 -13.62 -7.94
C LYS A 57 -7.51 -13.62 -7.60
N GLN A 58 -6.67 -14.25 -8.43
CA GLN A 58 -5.21 -14.27 -8.24
C GLN A 58 -4.60 -12.88 -8.42
N LEU A 59 -5.01 -12.14 -9.45
CA LEU A 59 -4.58 -10.76 -9.67
C LEU A 59 -4.98 -9.87 -8.49
N ARG A 60 -6.22 -9.98 -8.00
CA ARG A 60 -6.68 -9.21 -6.84
C ARG A 60 -5.89 -9.54 -5.57
N LYS A 61 -5.54 -10.81 -5.35
CA LYS A 61 -4.67 -11.22 -4.23
C LYS A 61 -3.25 -10.63 -4.39
N ARG A 62 -2.72 -10.62 -5.62
CA ARG A 62 -1.37 -10.09 -5.92
C ARG A 62 -1.32 -8.57 -5.80
N GLU A 63 -2.35 -7.85 -6.26
CA GLU A 63 -2.50 -6.40 -6.10
C GLU A 63 -2.65 -6.00 -4.63
N LEU A 64 -3.42 -6.76 -3.84
CA LEU A 64 -3.52 -6.53 -2.40
C LEU A 64 -2.17 -6.68 -1.70
N GLY A 65 -1.38 -7.69 -2.07
CA GLY A 65 -0.01 -7.83 -1.57
C GLY A 65 0.90 -6.66 -1.98
N LEU A 66 0.74 -6.14 -3.20
CA LEU A 66 1.52 -5.03 -3.72
C LEU A 66 1.16 -3.69 -3.05
N ILE A 67 -0.09 -3.50 -2.64
CA ILE A 67 -0.54 -2.32 -1.89
C ILE A 67 -0.04 -2.39 -0.44
N HIS A 68 -0.10 -3.55 0.21
CA HIS A 68 0.39 -3.71 1.59
C HIS A 68 1.88 -3.37 1.67
N TYR A 69 2.67 -3.99 0.79
CA TYR A 69 4.11 -3.77 0.66
C TYR A 69 4.56 -2.29 0.53
N ARG A 70 3.69 -1.40 0.05
CA ARG A 70 4.02 0.01 -0.21
C ARG A 70 3.75 0.93 0.98
N TRP A 71 3.01 0.48 1.99
CA TRP A 71 2.73 1.29 3.19
C TRP A 71 3.97 1.62 4.02
N PRO A 72 4.89 0.67 4.30
CA PRO A 72 6.12 0.99 5.00
C PRO A 72 6.97 2.05 4.26
N ALA A 73 7.08 1.91 2.94
CA ALA A 73 7.80 2.87 2.10
C ALA A 73 7.14 4.26 2.10
N ALA A 74 5.81 4.33 1.97
CA ALA A 74 5.08 5.59 2.01
C ALA A 74 5.22 6.29 3.37
N LEU A 75 5.13 5.54 4.47
CA LEU A 75 5.31 6.07 5.82
C LEU A 75 6.70 6.66 6.02
N LEU A 76 7.75 6.00 5.54
CA LEU A 76 9.12 6.52 5.61
C LEU A 76 9.31 7.82 4.83
N ILE A 77 8.72 7.92 3.64
CA ILE A 77 8.80 9.15 2.84
C ILE A 77 8.08 10.29 3.55
N VAL A 78 6.87 10.04 4.06
CA VAL A 78 6.08 11.06 4.77
C VAL A 78 6.77 11.49 6.07
N SER A 79 7.28 10.53 6.88
CA SER A 79 8.03 10.86 8.09
C SER A 79 9.31 11.63 7.76
N GLY A 80 9.97 11.31 6.65
CA GLY A 80 11.14 12.03 6.18
C GLY A 80 10.86 13.49 5.83
N ILE A 81 9.78 13.75 5.07
CA ILE A 81 9.35 15.12 4.72
C ILE A 81 9.01 15.92 5.98
N LEU A 82 8.24 15.33 6.90
CA LEU A 82 7.87 15.98 8.16
C LEU A 82 9.10 16.26 9.04
N SER A 83 10.09 15.37 9.04
CA SER A 83 11.34 15.57 9.79
C SER A 83 12.13 16.77 9.27
N ILE A 84 12.25 16.91 7.96
CA ILE A 84 12.86 18.10 7.33
C ILE A 84 12.06 19.35 7.69
N TRP A 85 10.73 19.27 7.69
CA TRP A 85 9.88 20.40 8.04
C TRP A 85 10.14 20.88 9.48
N THR A 86 10.32 19.96 10.41
CA THR A 86 10.58 20.30 11.82
C THR A 86 11.90 21.04 12.08
N GLU A 87 12.84 21.01 11.14
CA GLU A 87 14.08 21.81 11.19
C GLU A 87 13.80 23.32 11.27
N PHE A 88 12.74 23.76 10.58
CA PHE A 88 12.38 25.17 10.42
C PHE A 88 11.28 25.63 11.39
N LEU A 89 10.67 24.71 12.13
CA LEU A 89 9.64 25.05 13.11
C LEU A 89 10.25 25.61 14.39
N VAL A 90 9.47 26.42 15.10
CA VAL A 90 9.85 26.90 16.43
C VAL A 90 9.86 25.73 17.40
N VAL A 91 10.98 25.51 18.06
CA VAL A 91 11.28 24.37 18.92
C VAL A 91 11.25 24.76 20.38
N MET A 92 11.66 25.98 20.66
CA MET A 92 11.69 26.57 21.99
C MET A 92 11.13 27.99 21.89
N ASN A 93 10.24 28.33 22.80
CA ASN A 93 9.72 29.68 22.92
C ASN A 93 10.49 30.38 24.04
N GLN A 94 11.11 31.51 23.72
CA GLN A 94 11.90 32.32 24.65
C GLN A 94 11.47 33.77 24.56
N GLU A 95 11.06 34.36 25.68
CA GLU A 95 10.71 35.79 25.72
C GLU A 95 11.96 36.68 25.61
N THR A 96 13.09 36.21 26.13
CA THR A 96 14.40 36.84 25.96
C THR A 96 15.40 35.80 25.41
N ARG A 97 16.02 36.14 24.27
CA ARG A 97 16.88 35.25 23.45
C ARG A 97 18.27 34.99 24.06
N VAL A 98 18.33 34.83 25.38
CA VAL A 98 19.58 34.88 26.16
C VAL A 98 20.24 33.50 26.24
N TYR A 99 19.47 32.41 26.24
CA TYR A 99 19.98 31.07 26.56
C TYR A 99 19.68 29.99 25.51
N GLY A 100 19.12 30.34 24.35
CA GLY A 100 18.87 29.34 23.31
C GLY A 100 18.53 29.86 21.93
N PHE A 101 17.85 29.01 21.17
CA PHE A 101 17.52 29.19 19.77
C PHE A 101 16.04 28.93 19.55
N ASP A 102 15.46 29.60 18.55
CA ASP A 102 14.04 29.41 18.23
C ASP A 102 13.84 28.19 17.31
N THR A 103 14.75 27.97 16.36
CA THR A 103 14.68 26.87 15.38
C THR A 103 16.03 26.13 15.30
N PHE A 104 16.01 24.86 14.88
CA PHE A 104 17.23 24.07 14.67
C PHE A 104 18.14 24.71 13.63
N PHE A 105 17.56 25.28 12.58
CA PHE A 105 18.31 26.02 11.57
C PHE A 105 19.05 27.24 12.16
N ASP A 106 18.38 28.03 12.99
CA ASP A 106 19.02 29.19 13.65
C ASP A 106 20.14 28.75 14.59
N ALA A 107 19.93 27.66 15.33
CA ALA A 107 20.96 27.04 16.18
C ALA A 107 22.19 26.59 15.38
N MET A 108 21.98 26.02 14.19
CA MET A 108 23.05 25.59 13.30
C MET A 108 23.89 26.77 12.80
N VAL A 109 23.23 27.86 12.37
CA VAL A 109 23.92 29.06 11.86
C VAL A 109 24.68 29.78 12.97
N THR A 110 24.12 29.86 14.18
CA THR A 110 24.70 30.61 15.29
C THR A 110 25.78 29.84 16.04
N GLN A 111 25.58 28.54 16.28
CA GLN A 111 26.49 27.73 17.09
C GLN A 111 27.39 26.79 16.26
N GLY A 112 27.08 26.57 14.98
CA GLY A 112 27.88 25.74 14.07
C GLY A 112 27.91 24.25 14.43
N ASN A 113 27.02 23.78 15.30
CA ASN A 113 27.01 22.39 15.75
C ASN A 113 26.19 21.49 14.81
N VAL A 114 26.81 20.41 14.33
CA VAL A 114 26.21 19.41 13.44
C VAL A 114 25.00 18.70 14.07
N PHE A 115 24.94 18.62 15.40
CA PHE A 115 23.79 18.04 16.10
C PHE A 115 22.46 18.73 15.74
N PHE A 116 22.48 20.01 15.39
CA PHE A 116 21.26 20.71 15.00
C PHE A 116 20.72 20.29 13.63
N MET A 117 21.55 19.67 12.77
CA MET A 117 21.15 19.18 11.45
C MET A 117 20.49 17.79 11.50
N PHE A 118 20.35 17.21 12.68
CA PHE A 118 19.81 15.85 12.83
C PHE A 118 18.42 15.69 12.22
N PRO A 119 17.46 16.61 12.38
CA PRO A 119 16.16 16.50 11.72
C PRO A 119 16.25 16.49 10.19
N LEU A 120 17.09 17.38 9.62
CA LEU A 120 17.32 17.39 8.18
C LEU A 120 17.96 16.08 7.68
N VAL A 121 19.05 15.64 8.32
CA VAL A 121 19.78 14.43 7.91
C VAL A 121 18.91 13.19 8.08
N ALA A 122 18.21 13.07 9.20
CA ALA A 122 17.28 11.97 9.45
C ALA A 122 16.16 11.95 8.41
N GLY A 123 15.63 13.12 8.05
CA GLY A 123 14.61 13.27 7.02
C GLY A 123 15.07 12.81 5.64
N ILE A 124 16.26 13.24 5.20
CA ILE A 124 16.85 12.82 3.92
C ILE A 124 17.08 11.31 3.91
N VAL A 125 17.65 10.75 4.97
CA VAL A 125 17.91 9.31 5.07
C VAL A 125 16.60 8.52 5.06
N MET A 126 15.55 8.98 5.74
CA MET A 126 14.23 8.34 5.70
C MET A 126 13.62 8.32 4.29
N ILE A 127 13.74 9.41 3.53
CA ILE A 127 13.25 9.46 2.15
C ILE A 127 14.03 8.46 1.27
N ILE A 128 15.36 8.45 1.37
CA ILE A 128 16.20 7.51 0.62
C ILE A 128 15.85 6.06 0.96
N LEU A 129 15.69 5.75 2.26
CA LEU A 129 15.28 4.43 2.72
C LEU A 129 13.86 4.07 2.28
N GLY A 130 12.93 5.03 2.22
CA GLY A 130 11.60 4.81 1.68
C GLY A 130 11.63 4.46 0.19
N VAL A 131 12.49 5.12 -0.60
CA VAL A 131 12.71 4.78 -2.01
C VAL A 131 13.36 3.40 -2.17
N PHE A 132 14.32 3.04 -1.31
CA PHE A 132 14.91 1.70 -1.35
C PHE A 132 13.97 0.61 -0.84
N ALA A 133 13.17 0.87 0.19
CA ALA A 133 12.16 -0.04 0.72
C ALA A 133 11.12 -0.41 -0.34
N TYR A 134 10.91 0.46 -1.34
CA TYR A 134 10.10 0.17 -2.51
C TYR A 134 10.61 -1.03 -3.34
N ASN A 135 11.93 -1.21 -3.42
CA ASN A 135 12.56 -2.26 -4.23
C ASN A 135 13.08 -3.44 -3.39
N ASP A 136 13.59 -3.17 -2.19
CA ASP A 136 14.10 -4.18 -1.26
C ASP A 136 13.53 -3.94 0.16
N PRO A 137 12.72 -4.87 0.71
CA PRO A 137 12.05 -4.68 1.99
C PRO A 137 13.01 -4.70 3.18
N ARG A 138 14.27 -5.12 2.99
CA ARG A 138 15.28 -5.14 4.05
C ARG A 138 15.75 -3.74 4.42
N ALA A 139 15.64 -2.78 3.50
CA ALA A 139 16.04 -1.39 3.73
C ALA A 139 15.24 -0.73 4.86
N THR A 140 14.01 -1.18 5.13
CA THR A 140 13.15 -0.66 6.20
C THR A 140 13.79 -0.81 7.59
N TYR A 141 14.62 -1.82 7.83
CA TYR A 141 15.32 -1.98 9.12
C TYR A 141 16.32 -0.87 9.42
N LEU A 142 16.87 -0.24 8.39
CA LEU A 142 17.79 0.88 8.57
C LEU A 142 17.06 2.15 9.04
N SER A 143 15.73 2.19 9.02
CA SER A 143 14.94 3.33 9.49
C SER A 143 15.03 3.57 11.00
N VAL A 144 15.51 2.58 11.77
CA VAL A 144 15.83 2.76 13.20
C VAL A 144 16.83 3.89 13.39
N ILE A 145 17.85 4.00 12.53
CA ILE A 145 18.90 5.01 12.66
C ILE A 145 18.32 6.44 12.57
N PRO A 146 17.65 6.84 11.48
CA PRO A 146 17.06 8.17 11.43
C PRO A 146 15.91 8.36 12.43
N GLY A 147 15.17 7.30 12.78
CA GLY A 147 14.16 7.37 13.84
C GLY A 147 14.77 7.73 15.20
N MET A 148 15.91 7.14 15.55
CA MET A 148 16.65 7.44 16.78
C MET A 148 17.26 8.84 16.75
N LEU A 149 17.77 9.30 15.61
CA LEU A 149 18.27 10.68 15.46
C LEU A 149 17.16 11.71 15.73
N MET A 150 15.94 11.47 15.23
CA MET A 150 14.79 12.33 15.52
C MET A 150 14.42 12.33 17.00
N MET A 151 14.40 11.16 17.63
CA MET A 151 14.13 11.05 19.07
C MET A 151 15.18 11.77 19.91
N MET A 152 16.47 11.59 19.58
CA MET A 152 17.56 12.28 20.25
C MET A 152 17.44 13.80 20.10
N SER A 153 17.10 14.29 18.91
CA SER A 153 16.91 15.73 18.66
C SER A 153 15.77 16.30 19.51
N GLY A 154 14.61 15.62 19.55
CA GLY A 154 13.49 16.03 20.40
C GLY A 154 13.82 15.99 21.89
N ALA A 155 14.48 14.91 22.35
CA ALA A 155 14.90 14.75 23.74
C ALA A 155 15.93 15.81 24.16
N TYR A 156 16.83 16.20 23.26
CA TYR A 156 17.84 17.22 23.52
C TYR A 156 17.22 18.57 23.84
N VAL A 157 16.14 18.96 23.16
CA VAL A 157 15.41 20.20 23.46
C VAL A 157 14.81 20.16 24.86
N PHE A 158 14.13 19.06 25.22
CA PHE A 158 13.59 18.91 26.56
C PHE A 158 14.69 18.97 27.62
N PHE A 159 15.82 18.30 27.36
CA PHE A 159 16.99 18.37 28.22
C PHE A 159 17.52 19.81 28.39
N LEU A 160 17.66 20.57 27.29
CA LEU A 160 18.11 21.96 27.34
C LEU A 160 17.15 22.85 28.14
N VAL A 161 15.84 22.71 27.93
CA VAL A 161 14.83 23.47 28.68
C VAL A 161 14.91 23.14 30.17
N THR A 162 14.95 21.85 30.53
CA THR A 162 15.07 21.42 31.93
C THR A 162 16.37 21.89 32.57
N PHE A 163 17.50 21.80 31.85
CA PHE A 163 18.79 22.26 32.33
C PHE A 163 18.80 23.77 32.56
N ALA A 164 18.29 24.55 31.61
CA ALA A 164 18.20 26.01 31.71
C ALA A 164 17.37 26.44 32.93
N VAL A 165 16.20 25.83 33.13
CA VAL A 165 15.32 26.10 34.27
C VAL A 165 15.94 25.68 35.61
N THR A 166 16.75 24.61 35.62
CA THR A 166 17.45 24.15 36.83
C THR A 166 18.64 25.04 37.18
N ALA A 167 19.34 25.56 36.17
CA ALA A 167 20.49 26.45 36.35
C ALA A 167 20.07 27.86 36.79
N ASP A 168 18.97 28.40 36.25
CA ASP A 168 18.37 29.66 36.68
C ASP A 168 16.85 29.54 36.82
N PRO A 169 16.34 29.39 38.07
CA PRO A 169 14.92 29.27 38.34
C PRO A 169 14.09 30.50 37.95
N ASN A 170 14.70 31.66 37.69
CA ASN A 170 13.96 32.85 37.24
C ASN A 170 13.46 32.70 35.79
N LEU A 171 13.98 31.73 35.04
CA LEU A 171 13.57 31.42 33.67
C LEU A 171 12.32 30.52 33.62
N VAL A 172 11.79 30.07 34.77
CA VAL A 172 10.55 29.30 34.86
C VAL A 172 9.40 30.10 34.24
N GLY A 173 8.86 29.59 33.13
CA GLY A 173 7.76 30.23 32.39
C GLY A 173 8.19 31.17 31.26
N GLN A 174 9.48 31.55 31.21
CA GLN A 174 10.04 32.37 30.12
C GLN A 174 10.65 31.53 29.00
N ILE A 175 11.15 30.33 29.34
CA ILE A 175 11.67 29.36 28.39
C ILE A 175 10.81 28.11 28.45
N SER A 176 10.21 27.74 27.32
CA SER A 176 9.37 26.54 27.22
C SER A 176 9.60 25.80 25.90
N ALA A 177 9.51 24.47 25.94
CA ALA A 177 9.48 23.65 24.72
C ALA A 177 8.13 23.81 24.02
N THR A 178 8.13 23.95 22.70
CA THR A 178 6.89 23.96 21.90
C THR A 178 6.37 22.52 21.69
N GLY A 179 5.34 22.37 20.84
CA GLY A 179 4.89 21.05 20.39
C GLY A 179 5.84 20.36 19.39
N THR A 180 6.84 21.08 18.85
CA THR A 180 7.73 20.55 17.82
C THR A 180 8.61 19.39 18.33
N PRO A 181 9.31 19.48 19.49
CA PRO A 181 10.05 18.36 20.06
C PRO A 181 9.21 17.09 20.28
N LEU A 182 7.95 17.25 20.67
CA LEU A 182 7.03 16.12 20.83
C LEU A 182 6.73 15.47 19.48
N SER A 183 6.46 16.27 18.45
CA SER A 183 6.25 15.76 17.09
C SER A 183 7.48 15.02 16.55
N MET A 184 8.70 15.45 16.90
CA MET A 184 9.94 14.74 16.56
C MET A 184 10.01 13.35 17.18
N MET A 185 9.62 13.20 18.45
CA MET A 185 9.52 11.87 19.08
C MET A 185 8.46 11.01 18.40
N ILE A 186 7.29 11.56 18.10
CA ILE A 186 6.21 10.85 17.40
C ILE A 186 6.70 10.37 16.03
N MET A 187 7.42 11.20 15.27
CA MET A 187 8.00 10.80 13.98
C MET A 187 9.04 9.68 14.13
N GLY A 188 9.86 9.72 15.17
CA GLY A 188 10.76 8.60 15.49
C GLY A 188 10.01 7.30 15.77
N PHE A 189 8.88 7.36 16.47
CA PHE A 189 8.01 6.20 16.67
C PHE A 189 7.35 5.72 15.37
N VAL A 190 6.89 6.64 14.51
CA VAL A 190 6.31 6.30 13.20
C VAL A 190 7.34 5.65 12.29
N ALA A 191 8.59 6.13 12.31
CA ALA A 191 9.69 5.50 11.60
C ALA A 191 9.92 4.06 12.09
N MET A 192 9.89 3.81 13.41
CA MET A 192 9.94 2.44 13.95
C MET A 192 8.68 1.61 13.61
N LEU A 193 7.50 2.23 13.56
CA LEU A 193 6.25 1.57 13.18
C LEU A 193 6.30 1.02 11.74
N SER A 194 7.04 1.67 10.84
CA SER A 194 7.27 1.18 9.47
C SER A 194 7.89 -0.23 9.46
N ILE A 195 8.73 -0.54 10.45
CA ILE A 195 9.35 -1.87 10.60
C ILE A 195 8.31 -2.88 11.09
N ALA A 196 7.50 -2.51 12.08
CA ALA A 196 6.47 -3.37 12.63
C ALA A 196 5.35 -3.70 11.62
N LEU A 197 5.00 -2.74 10.75
CA LEU A 197 4.06 -2.99 9.65
C LEU A 197 4.62 -4.00 8.66
N ARG A 198 5.92 -3.90 8.34
CA ARG A 198 6.62 -4.88 7.50
C ARG A 198 6.70 -6.27 8.15
N GLU A 199 6.82 -6.39 9.47
CA GLU A 199 6.85 -7.71 10.15
C GLU A 199 5.47 -8.41 10.20
N LYS A 200 4.38 -7.65 10.02
CA LYS A 200 3.03 -8.19 9.93
C LYS A 200 2.62 -8.58 8.50
N GLU A 201 3.38 -8.16 7.50
CA GLU A 201 3.22 -8.50 6.09
C GLU A 201 3.89 -9.83 5.73
#